data_AF-A0A816TKU2-F1
#
_entry.id   AF-A0A816TKU2-F1
#
_cell.length_a   1.000
_cell.length_b   1.000
_cell.length_c   1.000
_cell.angle_alpha   90.00
_cell.angle_beta   90.00
_cell.angle_gamma   90.00
#
_symmetry.space_group_name_H-M   'P 1'
#
loop_
_entity.id
_entity.type
_entity.pdbx_description
1 polymer ?
#
loop_
_entity_poly.entity_id
_entity_poly.type
_entity_poly.pdbx_seq_one_letter_code
_entity_poly.pdbx_strand_id
1 'polypeptide(L)'
;MEAVIKRANGFHQNIKLEANIASCASFLDLLINNKNGILFTSVHHKPAAEPCVVPFIPDHPCHVFSNIIQLALLRAVRYSSTLNIFEKEHRTIRLMLLYNGYPSKYIDTHFRKFFGNAILQSCMIPFIDNENQFLTRKSCLLPQLSVKERETQHRIAAVRLSKETKDTNDKEKMTTITTISRQNKPNKFTNTLFLHYTHEQRLHTLKRDIHKIYSEIFHDALSMDLRLIVGHRNHRNTGHELIQKRPSASILKPQQLPSKTFLVYS
;
A
#
# COMPACT_ATOMS: atom_id res chain seq x y z
N MET A 1 18.47 19.22 -18.03
CA MET A 1 18.82 17.81 -17.75
C MET A 1 20.14 17.43 -18.43
N GLU A 2 20.33 17.78 -19.71
CA GLU A 2 21.61 17.60 -20.44
C GLU A 2 22.84 18.17 -19.72
N ALA A 3 22.74 19.38 -19.16
CA ALA A 3 23.84 19.98 -18.41
C ALA A 3 24.26 19.18 -17.16
N VAL A 4 23.32 18.49 -16.51
CA VAL A 4 23.58 17.67 -15.32
C VAL A 4 24.28 16.38 -15.72
N ILE A 5 23.81 15.73 -16.79
CA ILE A 5 24.42 14.51 -17.34
C ILE A 5 25.83 14.80 -17.84
N LYS A 6 26.02 15.91 -18.56
CA LYS A 6 27.34 16.33 -19.05
C LYS A 6 28.32 16.57 -17.91
N ARG A 7 27.88 17.18 -16.82
CA ARG A 7 28.69 17.36 -15.60
C ARG A 7 29.03 16.02 -14.95
N ALA A 8 28.04 15.12 -14.80
CA ALA A 8 28.23 13.83 -14.15
C ALA A 8 29.15 12.89 -14.96
N ASN A 9 29.08 12.94 -16.29
CA ASN A 9 29.99 12.19 -17.18
C ASN A 9 31.44 12.71 -17.15
N GLY A 10 31.67 13.92 -16.66
CA GLY A 10 33.03 14.43 -16.43
C GLY A 10 33.72 13.86 -15.19
N PHE A 11 32.99 13.14 -14.33
CA PHE A 11 33.50 12.70 -13.03
C PHE A 11 34.37 11.43 -13.12
N HIS A 12 34.16 10.58 -14.13
CA HIS A 12 34.93 9.34 -14.28
C HIS A 12 35.01 8.87 -15.74
N GLN A 13 36.22 8.61 -16.26
CA GLN A 13 36.42 8.24 -17.68
C GLN A 13 35.72 6.96 -18.12
N ASN A 14 35.55 5.98 -17.21
CA ASN A 14 34.98 4.67 -17.55
C ASN A 14 33.48 4.54 -17.25
N ILE A 15 32.82 5.57 -16.71
CA ILE A 15 31.39 5.52 -16.38
C ILE A 15 30.67 6.58 -17.23
N LYS A 16 29.85 6.13 -18.18
CA LYS A 16 28.94 7.00 -18.94
C LYS A 16 27.53 6.83 -18.43
N LEU A 17 26.96 7.92 -17.95
CA LEU A 17 25.55 8.06 -17.65
C LEU A 17 24.83 8.52 -18.93
N GLU A 18 23.86 7.71 -19.35
CA GLU A 18 22.92 8.07 -20.41
C GLU A 18 21.59 8.41 -19.74
N ALA A 19 21.07 9.61 -19.99
CA ALA A 19 19.67 9.86 -19.65
C ALA A 19 18.81 9.38 -20.79
N ASN A 20 18.27 8.18 -20.62
CA ASN A 20 17.08 7.81 -21.33
C ASN A 20 15.88 8.36 -20.55
N ILE A 21 15.23 9.39 -21.07
CA ILE A 21 13.86 9.70 -20.65
C ILE A 21 13.02 8.59 -21.27
N ALA A 22 12.89 7.49 -20.54
CA ALA A 22 12.01 6.42 -20.95
C ALA A 22 10.61 7.02 -21.15
N SER A 23 9.99 6.72 -22.29
CA SER A 23 8.60 7.12 -22.56
C SER A 23 7.63 6.51 -21.55
N CYS A 24 8.05 5.47 -20.84
CA CYS A 24 7.32 4.84 -19.76
C CYS A 24 8.22 4.50 -18.57
N ALA A 25 7.65 4.58 -17.37
CA ALA A 25 8.25 4.09 -16.13
C ALA A 25 7.19 3.35 -15.32
N SER A 26 7.54 2.18 -14.78
CA SER A 26 6.66 1.42 -13.89
C SER A 26 7.21 1.45 -12.47
N PHE A 27 6.34 1.65 -11.50
CA PHE A 27 6.66 1.57 -10.08
C PHE A 27 5.48 0.97 -9.33
N LEU A 28 5.71 -0.20 -8.72
CA LEU A 28 4.64 -1.00 -8.10
C LEU A 28 3.51 -1.29 -9.11
N ASP A 29 2.29 -0.87 -8.78
CA ASP A 29 1.09 -1.03 -9.61
C ASP A 29 0.78 0.23 -10.45
N LEU A 30 1.73 1.17 -10.58
CA LEU A 30 1.59 2.41 -11.33
C LEU A 30 2.47 2.40 -12.57
N LEU A 31 1.88 2.67 -13.74
CA LEU A 31 2.56 2.90 -15.00
C LEU A 31 2.43 4.39 -15.36
N ILE A 32 3.56 5.07 -15.45
CA ILE A 32 3.68 6.46 -15.85
C ILE A 32 4.14 6.48 -17.31
N ASN A 33 3.42 7.17 -18.18
CA ASN A 33 3.76 7.34 -19.58
C ASN A 33 3.91 8.83 -19.90
N ASN A 34 5.06 9.22 -20.46
CA ASN A 34 5.29 10.56 -20.96
C ASN A 34 4.93 10.63 -22.46
N LYS A 35 3.87 11.37 -22.79
CA LYS A 35 3.49 11.65 -24.18
C LYS A 35 3.63 13.14 -24.43
N ASN A 36 4.66 13.52 -25.20
CA ASN A 36 4.94 14.91 -25.59
C ASN A 36 5.06 15.86 -24.39
N GLY A 37 5.71 15.42 -23.30
CA GLY A 37 5.90 16.21 -22.08
C GLY A 37 4.73 16.14 -21.10
N ILE A 38 3.61 15.50 -21.46
CA ILE A 38 2.46 15.31 -20.58
C ILE A 38 2.55 13.91 -19.96
N LEU A 39 2.53 13.86 -18.63
CA LEU A 39 2.52 12.60 -17.88
C LEU A 39 1.10 12.05 -17.77
N PHE A 40 0.93 10.84 -18.26
CA PHE A 40 -0.26 10.03 -18.09
C PHE A 40 0.05 8.91 -17.10
N THR A 41 -0.94 8.56 -16.29
CA THR A 41 -0.80 7.47 -15.32
C THR A 41 -1.87 6.43 -15.57
N SER A 42 -1.54 5.16 -15.33
CA SER A 42 -2.41 4.01 -15.51
C SER A 42 -2.03 2.91 -14.51
N VAL A 43 -2.90 1.92 -14.32
CA VAL A 43 -2.55 0.72 -13.54
C VAL A 43 -1.53 -0.09 -14.33
N HIS A 44 -0.42 -0.46 -13.68
CA HIS A 44 0.58 -1.35 -14.26
C HIS A 44 0.17 -2.81 -14.05
N HIS A 45 -0.03 -3.53 -15.15
CA HIS A 45 -0.22 -4.98 -15.14
C HIS A 45 1.08 -5.66 -15.54
N LYS A 46 1.55 -6.60 -14.72
CA LYS A 46 2.73 -7.41 -15.05
C LYS A 46 2.37 -8.37 -16.19
N PRO A 47 3.05 -8.35 -17.35
CA PRO A 47 2.68 -9.17 -18.50
C PRO A 47 2.66 -10.67 -18.21
N ALA A 48 3.53 -11.13 -17.32
CA ALA A 48 3.67 -12.54 -16.94
C ALA A 48 2.82 -12.94 -15.71
N ALA A 49 2.12 -12.00 -15.08
CA ALA A 49 1.22 -12.33 -13.98
C ALA A 49 -0.14 -12.66 -14.57
N GLU A 50 -0.57 -13.91 -14.39
CA GLU A 50 -1.99 -14.21 -14.58
C GLU A 50 -2.81 -13.28 -13.67
N PRO A 51 -3.97 -12.78 -14.13
CA PRO A 51 -4.85 -11.95 -13.33
C PRO A 51 -5.59 -12.83 -12.31
N CYS A 52 -4.84 -13.52 -11.46
CA CYS A 52 -5.35 -14.39 -10.42
C CYS A 52 -5.69 -13.55 -9.20
N VAL A 53 -6.98 -13.41 -8.96
CA VAL A 53 -7.50 -13.01 -7.65
C VAL A 53 -8.02 -14.24 -6.93
N VAL A 54 -8.46 -14.09 -5.69
CA VAL A 54 -9.09 -15.21 -4.96
C VAL A 54 -10.32 -15.67 -5.76
N PRO A 55 -10.40 -16.95 -6.19
CA PRO A 55 -11.55 -17.45 -6.92
C PRO A 55 -12.84 -17.34 -6.11
N PHE A 56 -13.96 -17.11 -6.77
CA PHE A 56 -15.26 -16.98 -6.10
C PHE A 56 -15.80 -18.37 -5.68
N ILE A 57 -15.31 -18.87 -4.55
CA ILE A 57 -15.75 -20.12 -3.93
C ILE A 57 -16.47 -19.88 -2.59
N PRO A 58 -17.47 -20.70 -2.21
CA PRO A 58 -18.26 -20.49 -0.99
C PRO A 58 -17.45 -20.48 0.32
N ASP A 59 -16.26 -21.08 0.33
CA ASP A 59 -15.44 -21.27 1.53
C ASP A 59 -14.74 -20.00 2.02
N HIS A 60 -14.81 -18.90 1.25
CA HIS A 60 -14.25 -17.62 1.67
C HIS A 60 -15.33 -16.67 2.18
N PRO A 61 -15.06 -15.89 3.24
CA PRO A 61 -15.99 -14.89 3.73
C PRO A 61 -16.33 -13.85 2.66
N CYS A 62 -17.61 -13.46 2.55
CA CYS A 62 -18.10 -12.49 1.55
C CYS A 62 -17.33 -11.17 1.53
N HIS A 63 -16.84 -10.71 2.69
CA HIS A 63 -16.09 -9.46 2.78
C HIS A 63 -14.77 -9.50 2.01
N VAL A 64 -14.14 -10.68 1.84
CA VAL A 64 -12.91 -10.85 1.05
C VAL A 64 -13.18 -10.50 -0.41
N PHE A 65 -14.25 -11.06 -0.98
CA PHE A 65 -14.65 -10.80 -2.36
C PHE A 65 -15.04 -9.34 -2.59
N SER A 66 -15.80 -8.75 -1.66
CA SER A 66 -16.14 -7.33 -1.71
C SER A 66 -14.89 -6.45 -1.69
N ASN A 67 -13.92 -6.75 -0.82
CA ASN A 67 -12.69 -5.98 -0.68
C ASN A 67 -11.81 -6.06 -1.93
N ILE A 68 -11.72 -7.22 -2.57
CA ILE A 68 -10.98 -7.38 -3.84
C ILE A 68 -11.54 -6.42 -4.89
N ILE A 69 -12.86 -6.41 -5.08
CA ILE A 69 -13.52 -5.52 -6.05
C ILE A 69 -13.28 -4.05 -5.70
N GLN A 70 -13.50 -3.67 -4.43
CA GLN A 70 -13.33 -2.29 -3.98
C GLN A 70 -11.90 -1.79 -4.14
N LEU A 71 -10.90 -2.59 -3.77
CA LEU A 71 -9.49 -2.20 -3.87
C LEU A 71 -9.04 -2.10 -5.33
N ALA A 72 -9.48 -3.01 -6.20
CA ALA A 72 -9.18 -2.94 -7.63
C ALA A 72 -9.74 -1.66 -8.26
N LEU A 73 -11.02 -1.36 -8.02
CA LEU A 73 -11.65 -0.13 -8.51
C LEU A 73 -11.00 1.13 -7.93
N LEU A 74 -10.67 1.13 -6.63
CA LEU A 74 -9.98 2.25 -5.99
C LEU A 74 -8.61 2.51 -6.62
N ARG A 75 -7.83 1.47 -6.90
CA ARG A 75 -6.55 1.58 -7.62
C ARG A 75 -6.75 2.13 -9.02
N ALA A 76 -7.73 1.61 -9.76
CA ALA A 76 -8.05 2.10 -11.10
C ALA A 76 -8.36 3.60 -11.13
N VAL A 77 -9.19 4.09 -10.20
CA VAL A 77 -9.50 5.53 -10.09
C VAL A 77 -8.26 6.34 -9.72
N ARG A 78 -7.48 5.87 -8.74
CA ARG A 78 -6.29 6.59 -8.26
C ARG A 78 -5.24 6.73 -9.36
N TYR A 79 -4.96 5.65 -10.07
CA TYR A 79 -3.85 5.60 -11.01
C TYR A 79 -4.22 6.07 -12.41
N SER A 80 -5.48 6.02 -12.83
CA SER A 80 -5.85 6.49 -14.17
C SER A 80 -5.86 8.01 -14.25
N SER A 81 -5.05 8.61 -15.14
CA SER A 81 -5.00 10.07 -15.31
C SER A 81 -6.16 10.62 -16.13
N THR A 82 -6.81 9.80 -16.96
CA THR A 82 -7.96 10.20 -17.78
C THR A 82 -9.10 9.18 -17.67
N LEU A 83 -10.32 9.60 -18.03
CA LEU A 83 -11.50 8.74 -18.05
C LEU A 83 -11.32 7.54 -18.99
N ASN A 84 -10.78 7.75 -20.19
CA ASN A 84 -10.55 6.66 -21.14
C ASN A 84 -9.58 5.58 -20.59
N ILE A 85 -8.52 6.00 -19.87
CA ILE A 85 -7.60 5.04 -19.22
C ILE A 85 -8.35 4.28 -18.12
N PHE A 86 -9.17 4.98 -17.34
CA PHE A 86 -9.98 4.38 -16.30
C PHE A 86 -11.02 3.38 -16.85
N GLU A 87 -11.71 3.70 -17.94
CA GLU A 87 -12.70 2.80 -18.54
C GLU A 87 -12.06 1.50 -19.06
N LYS A 88 -10.87 1.60 -19.66
CA LYS A 88 -10.09 0.43 -20.07
C LYS A 88 -9.78 -0.45 -18.86
N GLU A 89 -9.28 0.15 -17.78
CA GLU A 89 -8.99 -0.57 -16.55
C GLU A 89 -10.24 -1.19 -15.90
N HIS A 90 -11.35 -0.46 -15.90
CA HIS A 90 -12.64 -0.94 -15.41
C HIS A 90 -13.12 -2.19 -16.17
N ARG A 91 -12.96 -2.21 -17.50
CA ARG A 91 -13.25 -3.40 -18.33
C ARG A 91 -12.29 -4.55 -17.99
N THR A 92 -11.00 -4.27 -17.83
CA THR A 92 -9.99 -5.26 -17.42
C THR A 92 -10.35 -5.91 -16.08
N ILE A 93 -10.70 -5.11 -15.06
CA ILE A 93 -11.10 -5.60 -13.74
C ILE A 93 -12.34 -6.48 -13.84
N ARG A 94 -13.35 -6.07 -14.65
CA ARG A 94 -14.55 -6.89 -14.86
C ARG A 94 -14.21 -8.25 -15.48
N LEU A 95 -13.39 -8.26 -16.52
CA LEU A 95 -12.95 -9.49 -17.20
C LEU A 95 -12.16 -10.39 -16.25
N MET A 96 -11.23 -9.83 -15.47
CA MET A 96 -10.50 -10.54 -14.43
C MET A 96 -11.45 -11.22 -13.45
N LEU A 97 -12.44 -10.51 -12.90
CA LEU A 97 -13.37 -11.07 -11.92
C LEU A 97 -14.22 -12.19 -12.52
N LEU A 98 -14.72 -12.02 -13.75
CA LEU A 98 -15.46 -13.07 -14.47
C LEU A 98 -14.61 -14.32 -14.69
N TYR A 99 -13.35 -14.14 -15.09
CA TYR A 99 -12.40 -15.25 -15.27
C TYR A 99 -12.15 -16.02 -13.97
N ASN A 100 -12.18 -15.34 -12.82
CA ASN A 100 -12.03 -15.95 -11.49
C ASN A 100 -13.37 -16.47 -10.91
N GLY A 101 -14.42 -16.60 -11.74
CA GLY A 101 -15.70 -17.24 -11.37
C GLY A 101 -16.70 -16.35 -10.63
N TYR A 102 -16.46 -15.03 -10.54
CA TYR A 102 -17.39 -14.14 -9.85
C TYR A 102 -18.71 -14.00 -10.63
N PRO A 103 -19.88 -14.16 -9.99
CA PRO A 103 -21.16 -13.98 -10.67
C PRO A 103 -21.33 -12.56 -11.20
N SER A 104 -21.76 -12.38 -12.46
CA SER A 104 -21.93 -11.04 -13.06
C SER A 104 -22.82 -10.12 -12.20
N LYS A 105 -23.95 -10.64 -11.69
CA LYS A 105 -24.85 -9.88 -10.81
C LYS A 105 -24.16 -9.37 -9.54
N TYR A 106 -23.22 -10.15 -9.00
CA TYR A 106 -22.43 -9.77 -7.83
C TYR A 106 -21.46 -8.64 -8.19
N ILE A 107 -20.72 -8.78 -9.30
CA ILE A 107 -19.82 -7.75 -9.83
C ILE A 107 -20.59 -6.44 -10.04
N ASP A 108 -21.72 -6.48 -10.75
CA ASP A 108 -22.55 -5.31 -11.05
C ASP A 108 -23.05 -4.61 -9.79
N THR A 109 -23.42 -5.37 -8.77
CA THR A 109 -23.88 -4.83 -7.49
C THR A 109 -22.75 -4.09 -6.77
N HIS A 110 -21.55 -4.67 -6.73
CA HIS A 110 -20.41 -4.03 -6.08
C HIS A 110 -19.86 -2.83 -6.86
N PHE A 111 -19.87 -2.89 -8.20
CA PHE A 111 -19.51 -1.77 -9.06
C PHE A 111 -20.47 -0.60 -8.83
N ARG A 112 -21.78 -0.84 -8.87
CA ARG A 112 -22.79 0.18 -8.56
C ARG A 112 -22.63 0.75 -7.16
N LYS A 113 -22.38 -0.09 -6.16
CA LYS A 113 -22.16 0.35 -4.77
C LYS A 113 -20.91 1.22 -4.64
N PHE A 114 -19.82 0.89 -5.34
CA PHE A 114 -18.59 1.67 -5.31
C PHE A 114 -18.79 3.09 -5.84
N PHE A 115 -19.50 3.26 -6.97
CA PHE A 115 -19.78 4.59 -7.53
C PHE A 115 -20.96 5.30 -6.86
N GLY A 116 -21.95 4.54 -6.37
CA GLY A 116 -23.14 5.07 -5.69
C GLY A 116 -22.85 5.57 -4.28
N ASN A 117 -21.99 4.90 -3.51
CA ASN A 117 -21.65 5.32 -2.14
C ASN A 117 -20.82 6.61 -2.08
N ALA A 118 -20.21 7.05 -3.19
CA ALA A 118 -19.51 8.33 -3.25
C ALA A 118 -20.48 9.53 -3.34
N ILE A 119 -21.77 9.27 -3.52
CA ILE A 119 -22.83 10.28 -3.67
C ILE A 119 -23.92 9.97 -2.65
N LEU A 120 -24.00 10.79 -1.60
CA LEU A 120 -25.23 10.89 -0.84
C LEU A 120 -26.32 11.37 -1.81
N GLN A 121 -27.40 10.59 -1.92
CA GLN A 121 -28.69 10.96 -2.51
C GLN A 121 -28.72 11.24 -4.02
N SER A 122 -29.03 10.22 -4.82
CA SER A 122 -30.25 10.18 -5.66
C SER A 122 -30.17 8.95 -6.56
N CYS A 123 -31.33 8.34 -6.81
CA CYS A 123 -31.49 7.20 -7.68
C CYS A 123 -31.08 7.56 -9.13
N MET A 124 -30.67 6.54 -9.89
CA MET A 124 -29.97 6.58 -11.18
C MET A 124 -28.46 6.67 -11.04
N ILE A 125 -27.80 5.60 -11.52
CA ILE A 125 -26.34 5.48 -11.59
C ILE A 125 -25.84 6.73 -12.31
N PRO A 126 -25.02 7.60 -11.69
CA PRO A 126 -24.43 8.68 -12.44
C PRO A 126 -23.30 8.01 -13.22
N PHE A 127 -23.61 7.65 -14.45
CA PHE A 127 -22.64 7.21 -15.43
C PHE A 127 -21.56 8.30 -15.50
N ILE A 128 -20.29 7.92 -15.44
CA ILE A 128 -19.22 8.92 -15.59
C ILE A 128 -19.13 9.19 -17.08
N ASP A 129 -19.98 10.09 -17.57
CA ASP A 129 -20.11 10.34 -19.01
C ASP A 129 -19.04 11.27 -19.56
N ASN A 130 -18.33 11.98 -18.68
CA ASN A 130 -17.33 12.94 -19.09
C ASN A 130 -16.15 13.05 -18.11
N GLU A 131 -15.05 13.58 -18.62
CA GLU A 131 -13.79 13.74 -17.91
C GLU A 131 -13.93 14.61 -16.65
N ASN A 132 -14.77 15.65 -16.68
CA ASN A 132 -14.96 16.53 -15.53
C ASN A 132 -15.63 15.81 -14.35
N GLN A 133 -16.64 14.97 -14.64
CA GLN A 133 -17.26 14.12 -13.62
C GLN A 133 -16.26 13.11 -13.04
N PHE A 134 -15.42 12.51 -13.89
CA PHE A 134 -14.36 11.61 -13.45
C PHE A 134 -13.41 12.29 -12.48
N LEU A 135 -12.87 13.45 -12.86
CA LEU A 135 -11.91 14.22 -12.07
C LEU A 135 -12.52 14.67 -10.74
N THR A 136 -13.79 15.08 -10.73
CA THR A 136 -14.52 15.46 -9.51
C THR A 136 -14.68 14.28 -8.56
N ARG A 137 -15.01 13.09 -9.08
CA ARG A 137 -15.12 11.88 -8.24
C ARG A 137 -13.75 11.42 -7.76
N LYS A 138 -12.74 11.50 -8.61
CA LYS A 138 -11.36 11.19 -8.27
C LYS A 138 -10.89 12.09 -7.13
N SER A 139 -11.14 13.40 -7.18
CA SER A 139 -10.77 14.31 -6.09
C SER A 139 -11.50 14.02 -4.78
N CYS A 140 -12.73 13.49 -4.80
CA CYS A 140 -13.43 13.02 -3.59
C CYS A 140 -12.89 11.68 -3.04
N LEU A 141 -12.36 10.81 -3.89
CA LEU A 141 -11.86 9.48 -3.52
C LEU A 141 -10.38 9.47 -3.11
N LEU A 142 -9.57 10.41 -3.62
CA LEU A 142 -8.15 10.56 -3.26
C LEU A 142 -7.91 10.85 -1.77
N PRO A 143 -8.63 11.77 -1.09
CA PRO A 143 -8.41 12.08 0.31
C PRO A 143 -8.98 11.02 1.27
N GLN A 144 -9.72 10.02 0.76
CA GLN A 144 -10.14 8.89 1.57
C GLN A 144 -8.91 8.01 1.88
N LEU A 145 -8.21 8.41 2.94
CA LEU A 145 -7.16 7.64 3.56
C LEU A 145 -7.70 6.25 3.89
N SER A 146 -6.90 5.23 3.59
CA SER A 146 -7.15 3.89 4.12
C SER A 146 -7.28 3.97 5.65
N VAL A 147 -7.98 3.01 6.24
CA VAL A 147 -8.18 2.96 7.70
C VAL A 147 -6.84 3.13 8.45
N LYS A 148 -5.78 2.45 7.98
CA LYS A 148 -4.43 2.56 8.55
C LYS A 148 -3.81 3.95 8.39
N GLU A 149 -3.96 4.58 7.23
CA GLU A 149 -3.45 5.93 7.00
C GLU A 149 -4.20 6.95 7.86
N ARG A 150 -5.53 6.78 8.00
CA ARG A 150 -6.37 7.59 8.88
C ARG A 150 -5.97 7.45 10.34
N GLU A 151 -5.77 6.21 10.81
CA GLU A 151 -5.26 5.93 12.16
C GLU A 151 -3.88 6.57 12.37
N THR A 152 -2.99 6.47 11.37
CA THR A 152 -1.66 7.07 11.43
C THR A 152 -1.73 8.59 11.51
N GLN A 153 -2.58 9.23 10.69
CA GLN A 153 -2.81 10.66 10.76
C GLN A 153 -3.41 11.11 12.09
N HIS A 154 -4.41 10.38 12.61
CA HIS A 154 -4.98 10.68 13.94
C HIS A 154 -3.92 10.59 15.03
N ARG A 155 -3.03 9.59 14.99
CA ARG A 155 -1.90 9.48 15.92
C ARG A 155 -0.96 10.68 15.80
N ILE A 156 -0.61 11.09 14.58
CA ILE A 156 0.26 12.26 14.35
C ILE A 156 -0.40 13.54 14.86
N ALA A 157 -1.70 13.74 14.59
CA ALA A 157 -2.45 14.90 15.04
C ALA A 157 -2.57 14.96 16.56
N ALA A 158 -2.86 13.83 17.22
CA ALA A 158 -2.89 13.73 18.68
C ALA A 158 -1.53 14.08 19.31
N VAL A 159 -0.43 13.62 18.70
CA VAL A 159 0.92 13.98 19.15
C VAL A 159 1.20 15.49 18.99
N ARG A 160 0.71 16.14 17.93
CA ARG A 160 0.87 17.59 17.72
C ARG A 160 0.10 18.41 18.75
N LEU A 161 -1.18 18.10 18.96
CA LEU A 161 -2.02 18.80 19.94
C LEU A 161 -1.45 18.71 21.36
N SER A 162 -0.88 17.54 21.72
CA SER A 162 -0.23 17.36 23.02
C SER A 162 1.07 18.16 23.22
N LYS A 163 1.67 18.68 22.13
CA LYS A 163 2.84 19.56 22.19
C LYS A 163 2.43 21.02 22.36
N GLU A 164 1.41 21.48 21.63
CA GLU A 164 0.97 22.88 21.66
C GLU A 164 0.39 23.31 23.02
N THR A 165 -0.26 22.40 23.75
CA THR A 165 -0.79 22.70 25.09
C THR A 165 0.27 22.82 26.18
N LYS A 166 1.52 22.39 25.92
CA LYS A 166 2.62 22.50 26.89
C LYS A 166 3.35 23.83 26.82
N ASP A 167 3.27 24.56 25.71
CA ASP A 167 4.01 25.82 25.52
C ASP A 167 3.25 27.05 26.05
N THR A 168 2.00 26.91 26.51
CA THR A 168 1.13 28.03 26.92
C THR A 168 0.94 28.20 28.43
N ASN A 169 1.45 27.30 29.28
CA ASN A 169 1.16 27.32 30.73
C ASN A 169 2.36 27.56 31.66
N ASP A 170 3.51 28.01 31.16
CA ASP A 170 4.71 28.27 31.99
C ASP A 170 4.77 29.68 32.62
N LYS A 171 3.61 30.28 32.94
CA LYS A 171 3.54 31.46 33.82
C LYS A 171 2.29 31.46 34.71
N GLU A 172 2.13 30.48 35.61
CA GLU A 172 1.51 30.75 36.92
C GLU A 172 1.72 29.63 37.97
N LYS A 173 2.46 30.02 39.01
CA LYS A 173 2.58 29.55 40.41
C LYS A 173 2.01 28.17 40.83
N MET A 174 2.95 27.31 41.26
CA MET A 174 3.09 26.78 42.63
C MET A 174 1.80 26.40 43.39
N THR A 175 1.44 25.11 43.46
CA THR A 175 1.24 24.35 44.71
C THR A 175 1.28 22.83 44.44
N THR A 176 1.91 22.13 45.38
CA THR A 176 2.29 20.72 45.51
C THR A 176 1.15 19.70 45.33
N ILE A 177 1.24 18.83 44.32
CA ILE A 177 0.82 17.41 44.41
C ILE A 177 1.80 16.54 43.61
N THR A 178 2.50 15.66 44.31
CA THR A 178 3.53 14.76 43.81
C THR A 178 2.91 13.56 43.10
N THR A 179 2.46 13.75 41.85
CA THR A 179 2.39 12.65 40.87
C THR A 179 3.61 12.76 39.98
N ILE A 180 4.38 11.67 39.90
CA ILE A 180 5.65 11.57 39.17
C ILE A 180 5.42 11.86 37.68
N SER A 181 5.44 13.15 37.36
CA SER A 181 5.51 13.70 36.02
C SER A 181 6.86 13.28 35.45
N ARG A 182 6.84 12.30 34.55
CA ARG A 182 7.97 12.04 33.65
C ARG A 182 8.16 13.31 32.84
N GLN A 183 9.04 14.18 33.32
CA GLN A 183 9.55 15.32 32.58
C GLN A 183 9.95 14.82 31.19
N ASN A 184 9.32 15.41 30.17
CA ASN A 184 9.59 15.10 28.77
C ASN A 184 11.03 15.53 28.47
N LYS A 185 11.98 14.62 28.68
CA LYS A 185 13.33 14.75 28.14
C LYS A 185 13.18 15.01 26.63
N PRO A 186 13.97 15.94 26.05
CA PRO A 186 13.97 16.17 24.61
C PRO A 186 14.09 14.82 23.91
N ASN A 187 13.23 14.62 22.91
CA ASN A 187 13.08 13.33 22.26
C ASN A 187 14.43 12.95 21.66
N LYS A 188 15.17 12.04 22.31
CA LYS A 188 16.55 11.63 22.01
C LYS A 188 16.75 11.08 20.59
N PHE A 189 15.67 11.00 19.83
CA PHE A 189 15.59 10.34 18.54
C PHE A 189 15.33 11.28 17.35
N THR A 190 15.31 12.61 17.54
CA THR A 190 15.13 13.57 16.41
C THR A 190 16.20 13.40 15.34
N ASN A 191 17.38 12.94 15.75
CA ASN A 191 18.54 12.69 14.92
C ASN A 191 18.86 11.20 14.84
N THR A 192 17.85 10.32 14.73
CA THR A 192 18.06 8.88 14.71
C THR A 192 17.30 8.18 13.60
N LEU A 193 18.04 7.48 12.73
CA LEU A 193 17.49 6.61 11.70
C LEU A 193 17.37 5.19 12.27
N PHE A 194 16.16 4.63 12.28
CA PHE A 194 15.94 3.26 12.73
C PHE A 194 15.78 2.33 11.53
N LEU A 195 16.67 1.35 11.43
CA LEU A 195 16.56 0.28 10.45
C LEU A 195 16.29 -1.03 11.18
N HIS A 196 15.17 -1.67 10.85
CA HIS A 196 14.82 -2.98 11.38
C HIS A 196 14.86 -4.02 10.28
N TYR A 197 15.49 -5.16 10.55
CA TYR A 197 15.46 -6.32 9.66
C TYR A 197 15.04 -7.58 10.41
N THR A 198 14.50 -8.54 9.67
CA THR A 198 14.16 -9.86 10.19
C THR A 198 15.43 -10.67 10.36
N HIS A 199 15.67 -11.21 11.56
CA HIS A 199 16.88 -11.97 11.83
C HIS A 199 16.84 -13.32 11.10
N GLU A 200 17.75 -13.50 10.16
CA GLU A 200 18.12 -14.81 9.61
C GLU A 200 19.55 -15.12 10.04
N GLN A 201 19.84 -16.38 10.40
CA GLN A 201 21.16 -16.78 10.90
C GLN A 201 22.29 -16.46 9.90
N ARG A 202 22.00 -16.56 8.60
CA ARG A 202 22.93 -16.18 7.52
C ARG A 202 23.20 -14.67 7.42
N LEU A 203 22.38 -13.83 8.08
CA LEU A 203 22.49 -12.38 8.11
C LEU A 203 22.99 -11.85 9.48
N HIS A 204 23.66 -12.69 10.28
CA HIS A 204 24.17 -12.27 11.58
C HIS A 204 25.22 -11.15 11.48
N THR A 205 25.98 -11.09 10.38
CA THR A 205 26.94 -9.99 10.12
C THR A 205 26.28 -8.74 9.57
N LEU A 206 25.06 -8.83 9.02
CA LEU A 206 24.41 -7.75 8.28
C LEU A 206 24.30 -6.47 9.12
N LYS A 207 24.04 -6.57 10.42
CA LYS A 207 24.04 -5.43 11.32
C LYS A 207 25.37 -4.68 11.30
N ARG A 208 26.49 -5.40 11.41
CA ARG A 208 27.84 -4.83 11.36
C ARG A 208 28.12 -4.23 9.99
N ASP A 209 27.74 -4.94 8.93
CA ASP A 209 28.01 -4.53 7.55
C ASP A 209 27.23 -3.25 7.20
N ILE A 210 25.97 -3.13 7.64
CA ILE A 210 25.18 -1.90 7.49
C ILE A 210 25.81 -0.72 8.25
N HIS A 211 26.28 -0.93 9.48
CA HIS A 211 26.98 0.13 10.22
C HIS A 211 28.26 0.56 9.51
N LYS A 212 29.03 -0.38 8.96
CA LYS A 212 30.25 -0.10 8.20
C LYS A 212 29.96 0.72 6.94
N ILE A 213 28.97 0.31 6.15
CA ILE A 213 28.52 1.04 4.95
C ILE A 213 28.05 2.43 5.34
N TYR A 214 27.26 2.54 6.41
CA TYR A 214 26.78 3.84 6.87
C TYR A 214 27.92 4.76 7.28
N SER A 215 28.92 4.27 8.01
CA SER A 215 30.10 5.07 8.32
C SER A 215 30.87 5.45 7.06
N GLU A 216 31.14 4.53 6.15
CA GLU A 216 31.94 4.84 4.95
C GLU A 216 31.27 5.88 4.04
N ILE A 217 29.95 5.83 3.89
CA ILE A 217 29.22 6.72 2.99
C ILE A 217 28.94 8.08 3.64
N PHE A 218 28.62 8.11 4.93
CA PHE A 218 28.11 9.30 5.60
C PHE A 218 29.10 9.98 6.56
N HIS A 219 30.32 9.47 6.71
CA HIS A 219 31.33 10.07 7.60
C HIS A 219 31.67 11.52 7.22
N ASP A 220 31.73 11.84 5.93
CA ASP A 220 32.14 13.17 5.45
C ASP A 220 30.97 14.08 5.08
N ALA A 221 29.73 13.58 5.23
CA ALA A 221 28.53 14.37 4.95
C ALA A 221 28.29 15.37 6.09
N LEU A 222 28.90 16.55 5.99
CA LEU A 222 28.81 17.69 6.94
C LEU A 222 27.37 18.13 7.33
N SER A 223 26.34 17.57 6.70
CA SER A 223 24.94 17.99 6.82
C SER A 223 24.02 17.00 7.54
N MET A 224 24.50 15.84 8.00
CA MET A 224 23.64 14.86 8.68
C MET A 224 24.25 14.36 9.99
N ASP A 225 23.96 15.05 11.08
CA ASP A 225 24.08 14.50 12.45
C ASP A 225 22.98 13.45 12.68
N LEU A 226 22.94 12.39 11.86
CA LEU A 226 21.99 11.30 11.96
C LEU A 226 22.69 10.07 12.55
N ARG A 227 22.18 9.61 13.68
CA ARG A 227 22.59 8.36 14.31
C ARG A 227 21.82 7.18 13.74
N LEU A 228 22.49 6.26 13.06
CA LEU A 228 21.86 5.00 12.64
C LEU A 228 21.74 4.03 13.82
N ILE A 229 20.54 3.48 14.04
CA ILE A 229 20.30 2.36 14.95
C ILE A 229 19.75 1.19 14.13
N VAL A 230 20.54 0.12 14.04
CA VAL A 230 20.13 -1.12 13.38
C VAL A 230 19.64 -2.12 14.44
N GLY A 231 18.34 -2.39 14.41
CA GLY A 231 17.67 -3.39 15.23
C GLY A 231 17.37 -4.65 14.42
N HIS A 232 17.38 -5.80 15.08
CA HIS A 232 16.87 -7.04 14.52
C HIS A 232 15.62 -7.46 15.27
N ARG A 233 14.57 -7.89 14.55
CA ARG A 233 13.43 -8.54 15.18
C ARG A 233 13.76 -10.02 15.34
N ASN A 234 14.13 -10.41 16.56
CA ASN A 234 14.15 -11.81 16.94
C ASN A 234 12.70 -12.31 17.05
N HIS A 235 12.15 -12.83 15.95
CA HIS A 235 10.98 -13.68 16.04
C HIS A 235 11.42 -14.96 16.75
N ARG A 236 11.16 -15.06 18.06
CA ARG A 236 11.55 -16.20 18.89
C ARG A 236 10.95 -17.54 18.43
N ASN A 237 10.09 -17.59 17.40
CA ASN A 237 9.40 -18.82 16.98
C ASN A 237 8.80 -18.78 15.55
N THR A 238 9.59 -18.46 14.52
CA THR A 238 9.13 -18.68 13.12
C THR A 238 8.85 -20.15 12.82
N GLY A 239 9.44 -21.09 13.57
CA GLY A 239 9.13 -22.52 13.48
C GLY A 239 7.67 -22.85 13.81
N HIS A 240 7.02 -22.13 14.72
CA HIS A 240 5.61 -22.39 15.03
C HIS A 240 4.63 -21.76 14.04
N GLU A 241 4.99 -20.67 13.36
CA GLU A 241 4.10 -20.04 12.37
C GLU A 241 4.02 -20.83 11.06
N LEU A 242 5.10 -21.51 10.67
CA LEU A 242 5.09 -22.39 9.49
C LEU A 242 4.54 -23.79 9.80
N ILE A 243 4.59 -24.25 11.06
CA ILE A 243 4.12 -25.59 11.47
C ILE A 243 2.64 -25.59 11.94
N GLN A 244 2.07 -24.46 12.39
CA GLN A 244 0.70 -24.42 12.95
C GLN A 244 -0.43 -24.21 11.93
N LYS A 245 -0.21 -24.47 10.65
CA LYS A 245 -1.30 -24.49 9.65
C LYS A 245 -1.42 -25.86 8.99
N ARG A 246 -1.35 -26.95 9.77
CA ARG A 246 -2.07 -28.16 9.34
C ARG A 246 -3.56 -27.78 9.26
N PRO A 247 -4.23 -27.95 8.11
CA PRO A 247 -5.69 -27.81 8.04
C PRO A 247 -6.31 -28.63 9.16
N SER A 248 -7.34 -28.11 9.83
CA SER A 248 -8.03 -28.89 10.87
C SER A 248 -8.45 -30.23 10.27
N ALA A 249 -8.33 -31.32 11.05
CA ALA A 249 -8.65 -32.66 10.56
C ALA A 249 -10.08 -32.77 10.00
N SER A 250 -10.99 -31.87 10.39
CA SER A 250 -12.32 -31.72 9.80
C SER A 250 -12.32 -31.40 8.30
N ILE A 251 -11.33 -30.67 7.80
CA ILE A 251 -11.17 -30.33 6.37
C ILE A 251 -10.59 -31.53 5.59
N LEU A 252 -9.83 -32.39 6.27
CA LEU A 252 -9.20 -33.58 5.68
C LEU A 252 -10.10 -34.83 5.72
N LYS A 253 -11.28 -34.76 6.36
CA LYS A 253 -12.25 -35.85 6.27
C LYS A 253 -12.86 -35.82 4.87
N PRO A 254 -12.76 -36.90 4.08
CA PRO A 254 -13.44 -36.98 2.79
C PRO A 254 -14.93 -36.72 3.06
N GLN A 255 -15.48 -35.69 2.41
CA GLN A 255 -16.92 -35.49 2.39
C GLN A 255 -17.52 -36.78 1.85
N GLN A 256 -18.25 -37.51 2.69
CA GLN A 256 -19.07 -38.62 2.22
C GLN A 256 -20.11 -38.01 1.29
N LEU A 257 -19.84 -38.11 -0.02
CA LEU A 257 -20.80 -37.76 -1.05
C LEU A 257 -22.07 -38.57 -0.76
N PRO A 258 -23.25 -37.93 -0.67
CA PRO A 258 -24.49 -38.66 -0.49
C PRO A 258 -24.57 -39.68 -1.62
N SER A 259 -24.65 -40.95 -1.24
CA SER A 259 -24.84 -42.07 -2.15
C SER A 259 -26.06 -41.76 -3.02
N LYS A 260 -25.82 -41.35 -4.26
CA LYS A 260 -26.87 -41.16 -5.25
C LYS A 260 -27.47 -42.52 -5.53
N THR A 261 -28.62 -42.80 -4.93
CA THR A 261 -29.48 -43.91 -5.31
C THR A 261 -29.93 -43.64 -6.74
N PHE A 262 -29.35 -44.37 -7.70
CA PHE A 262 -29.87 -44.40 -9.06
C PHE A 262 -31.19 -45.17 -9.02
N LEU A 263 -32.30 -44.45 -9.14
CA LEU A 263 -33.58 -45.05 -9.45
C LEU A 263 -33.51 -45.55 -10.91
N VAL A 264 -33.35 -46.85 -11.07
CA VAL A 264 -33.55 -47.53 -12.35
C VAL A 264 -35.06 -47.60 -12.56
N TYR A 265 -35.58 -46.82 -13.49
CA TYR A 265 -36.94 -47.02 -14.01
C TYR A 265 -36.87 -48.15 -15.03
N SER A 266 -37.49 -49.28 -14.67
CA SER A 266 -37.86 -50.38 -15.56
C SER A 266 -39.22 -50.14 -16.19
#